data_AF-D3KGJ9-F1
#
_entry.id   AF-D3KGJ9-F1
#
_cell.length_a   1.000
_cell.length_b   1.000
_cell.length_c   1.000
_cell.angle_alpha   90.00
_cell.angle_beta   90.00
_cell.angle_gamma   90.00
#
_symmetry.space_group_name_H-M   'P 1'
#
loop_
_entity.id
_entity.type
_entity.pdbx_description
1 polymer ?
#
loop_
_entity_poly.entity_id
_entity_poly.type
_entity_poly.pdbx_seq_one_letter_code
_entity_poly.pdbx_strand_id
1 'polypeptide(L)'
;MHLEDLSSLSKLGVSIAMKITGVSILSVLSLFMVINRPEYLPSISEAAAKGIPRVVNSIGVGLGGFLFFVSGALWLIYGYKQTGGWAVHAKILFTFMVHSVSSFCLISQAVIPIKLREETCIHRVFAAIFFLTAFLLCYLLESIEKAIHEVCASVRLLRSALLFLGVSAMLFGGNLATAWGNFMSHSPKMAELRILTGFSCIQYVIVFSLLLYMYTFGLS
;
A
#
# COMPACT_ATOMS: atom_id res chain seq x y z
N MET A 1 -31.75 -6.71 -0.62
CA MET A 1 -30.44 -6.77 -1.30
C MET A 1 -29.90 -8.17 -1.08
N HIS A 2 -29.64 -8.92 -2.14
CA HIS A 2 -29.17 -10.30 -1.98
C HIS A 2 -27.74 -10.30 -1.44
N LEU A 3 -27.40 -11.33 -0.68
CA LEU A 3 -26.08 -11.50 -0.05
C LEU A 3 -24.95 -11.42 -1.09
N GLU A 4 -25.16 -11.97 -2.29
CA GLU A 4 -24.21 -11.92 -3.42
C GLU A 4 -23.97 -10.50 -3.96
N ASP A 5 -24.99 -9.63 -3.95
CA ASP A 5 -24.87 -8.22 -4.35
C ASP A 5 -23.94 -7.46 -3.39
N LEU A 6 -23.95 -7.81 -2.11
CA LEU A 6 -23.10 -7.16 -1.09
C LEU A 6 -21.62 -7.60 -1.21
N SER A 7 -21.38 -8.85 -1.58
CA SER A 7 -20.04 -9.38 -1.84
C SER A 7 -19.40 -8.75 -3.08
N SER A 8 -20.14 -8.65 -4.19
CA SER A 8 -19.66 -8.00 -5.41
C SER A 8 -19.41 -6.50 -5.18
N LEU A 9 -20.32 -5.81 -4.50
CA LEU A 9 -20.17 -4.38 -4.16
C LEU A 9 -18.96 -4.13 -3.26
N SER A 10 -18.72 -4.99 -2.26
CA SER A 10 -17.59 -4.83 -1.34
C SER A 10 -16.24 -5.08 -2.01
N LYS A 11 -16.12 -6.12 -2.86
CA LYS A 11 -14.92 -6.35 -3.69
C LYS A 11 -14.67 -5.16 -4.63
N LEU A 12 -15.72 -4.66 -5.27
CA LEU A 12 -15.63 -3.48 -6.14
C LEU A 12 -15.18 -2.24 -5.35
N GLY A 13 -15.72 -2.02 -4.16
CA GLY A 13 -15.35 -0.92 -3.28
C GLY A 13 -13.87 -0.95 -2.86
N VAL A 14 -13.33 -2.13 -2.52
CA VAL A 14 -11.88 -2.31 -2.25
C VAL A 14 -11.06 -2.00 -3.51
N SER A 15 -11.48 -2.45 -4.69
CA SER A 15 -10.80 -2.15 -5.95
C SER A 15 -10.77 -0.64 -6.24
N ILE A 16 -11.90 0.05 -6.08
CA ILE A 16 -12.01 1.49 -6.28
C ILE A 16 -11.13 2.23 -5.27
N ALA A 17 -11.12 1.81 -4.00
CA ALA A 17 -10.27 2.40 -2.97
C ALA A 17 -8.78 2.38 -3.37
N MET A 18 -8.29 1.24 -3.85
CA MET A 18 -6.90 1.11 -4.29
C MET A 18 -6.58 1.96 -5.53
N LYS A 19 -7.52 2.06 -6.48
CA LYS A 19 -7.38 2.93 -7.65
C LYS A 19 -7.29 4.40 -7.25
N ILE A 20 -8.15 4.85 -6.34
CA ILE A 20 -8.11 6.23 -5.81
C ILE A 20 -6.75 6.50 -5.16
N THR A 21 -6.27 5.60 -4.30
CA THR A 21 -4.96 5.74 -3.66
C THR A 21 -3.81 5.77 -4.68
N GLY A 22 -3.82 4.87 -5.67
CA GLY A 22 -2.81 4.83 -6.73
C GLY A 22 -2.79 6.10 -7.60
N VAL A 23 -3.96 6.56 -8.04
CA VAL A 23 -4.09 7.81 -8.83
C VAL A 23 -3.66 9.01 -7.99
N SER A 24 -3.99 9.04 -6.70
CA SER A 24 -3.52 10.08 -5.78
C SER A 24 -2.00 10.14 -5.73
N ILE A 25 -1.32 9.00 -5.55
CA ILE A 25 0.15 8.95 -5.49
C ILE A 25 0.78 9.46 -6.79
N LEU A 26 0.28 9.01 -7.95
CA LEU A 26 0.77 9.48 -9.26
C LEU A 26 0.53 10.99 -9.44
N SER A 27 -0.62 11.49 -9.02
CA SER A 27 -0.97 12.91 -9.09
C SER A 27 -0.04 13.76 -8.22
N VAL A 28 0.25 13.29 -7.00
CA VAL A 28 1.16 13.95 -6.05
C VAL A 28 2.57 14.07 -6.63
N LEU A 29 3.10 12.97 -7.17
CA LEU A 29 4.42 12.97 -7.82
C LEU A 29 4.43 13.93 -9.02
N SER A 30 3.43 13.85 -9.89
CA SER A 30 3.34 14.70 -11.09
C SER A 30 3.25 16.19 -10.72
N LEU A 31 2.40 16.54 -9.77
CA LEU A 31 2.27 17.92 -9.29
C LEU A 31 3.57 18.43 -8.66
N PHE A 32 4.25 17.61 -7.87
CA PHE A 32 5.54 17.99 -7.29
C PHE A 32 6.59 18.25 -8.38
N MET A 33 6.67 17.38 -9.40
CA MET A 33 7.59 17.55 -10.53
C MET A 33 7.31 18.86 -11.30
N VAL A 34 6.05 19.19 -11.54
CA VAL A 34 5.65 20.41 -12.27
C VAL A 34 5.93 21.67 -11.47
N ILE A 35 5.62 21.68 -10.16
CA ILE A 35 5.72 22.86 -9.30
C ILE A 35 7.17 23.14 -8.90
N ASN A 36 7.88 22.12 -8.41
CA ASN A 36 9.20 22.31 -7.81
C ASN A 36 10.35 22.08 -8.78
N ARG A 37 10.08 21.43 -9.93
CA ARG A 37 11.08 21.08 -10.96
C ARG A 37 12.38 20.52 -10.37
N PRO A 38 12.30 19.47 -9.53
CA PRO A 38 13.49 18.87 -8.95
C PRO A 38 14.35 18.22 -10.05
N GLU A 39 15.66 18.16 -9.83
CA GLU A 39 16.61 17.49 -10.73
C GLU A 39 16.51 15.95 -10.66
N TYR A 40 15.75 15.42 -9.71
CA TYR A 40 15.55 14.00 -9.47
C TYR A 40 14.08 13.69 -9.19
N LEU A 41 13.71 12.43 -9.35
CA LEU A 41 12.38 11.94 -9.04
C LEU A 41 12.25 11.76 -7.51
N PRO A 42 11.34 12.51 -6.84
CA PRO A 42 11.26 12.61 -5.39
C PRO A 42 10.59 11.39 -4.77
N SER A 43 10.88 11.10 -3.51
CA SER A 43 10.16 10.04 -2.80
C SER A 43 8.68 10.42 -2.63
N ILE A 44 7.78 9.44 -2.49
CA ILE A 44 6.34 9.71 -2.28
C ILE A 44 6.17 10.58 -1.03
N SER A 45 6.90 10.27 0.04
CA SER A 45 6.84 11.05 1.29
C SER A 45 7.38 12.47 1.12
N GLU A 46 8.38 12.67 0.29
CA GLU A 46 8.90 14.00 -0.03
C GLU A 46 7.88 14.81 -0.84
N ALA A 47 7.35 14.21 -1.91
CA ALA A 47 6.37 14.84 -2.76
C ALA A 47 5.10 15.22 -1.98
N ALA A 48 4.66 14.37 -1.05
CA ALA A 48 3.46 14.59 -0.24
C ALA A 48 3.68 15.49 1.00
N ALA A 49 4.88 16.01 1.24
CA ALA A 49 5.17 16.67 2.52
C ALA A 49 4.53 18.05 2.68
N LYS A 50 4.40 18.82 1.60
CA LYS A 50 4.00 20.24 1.66
C LYS A 50 3.22 20.70 0.41
N GLY A 51 2.59 21.87 0.53
CA GLY A 51 1.92 22.55 -0.58
C GLY A 51 0.69 21.82 -1.11
N ILE A 52 0.34 22.11 -2.37
CA ILE A 52 -0.78 21.50 -3.08
C ILE A 52 -0.66 19.96 -3.15
N PRO A 53 0.52 19.37 -3.45
CA PRO A 53 0.66 17.91 -3.45
C PRO A 53 0.26 17.26 -2.12
N ARG A 54 0.56 17.88 -0.98
CA ARG A 54 0.10 17.37 0.33
C ARG A 54 -1.43 17.30 0.43
N VAL A 55 -2.12 18.34 -0.02
CA VAL A 55 -3.59 18.40 0.05
C VAL A 55 -4.21 17.32 -0.83
N VAL A 56 -3.69 17.15 -2.05
CA VAL A 56 -4.12 16.08 -2.97
C VAL A 56 -3.87 14.71 -2.34
N ASN A 57 -2.70 14.49 -1.75
CA ASN A 57 -2.38 13.24 -1.06
C ASN A 57 -3.35 12.98 0.11
N SER A 58 -3.61 13.99 0.93
CA SER A 58 -4.51 13.90 2.08
C SER A 58 -5.92 13.49 1.64
N ILE A 59 -6.48 14.14 0.63
CA ILE A 59 -7.82 13.83 0.13
C ILE A 59 -7.85 12.43 -0.50
N GLY A 60 -6.92 12.13 -1.41
CA GLY A 60 -6.93 10.85 -2.12
C GLY A 60 -6.64 9.65 -1.22
N VAL A 61 -5.64 9.74 -0.35
CA VAL A 61 -5.34 8.69 0.63
C VAL A 61 -6.43 8.58 1.68
N GLY A 62 -7.02 9.69 2.12
CA GLY A 62 -8.12 9.70 3.10
C GLY A 62 -9.38 9.04 2.56
N LEU A 63 -9.83 9.44 1.36
CA LEU A 63 -10.99 8.84 0.69
C LEU A 63 -10.74 7.37 0.35
N GLY A 64 -9.57 7.05 -0.20
CA GLY A 64 -9.17 5.67 -0.48
C GLY A 64 -9.15 4.81 0.79
N GLY A 65 -8.55 5.31 1.87
CA GLY A 65 -8.49 4.60 3.16
C GLY A 65 -9.85 4.40 3.81
N PHE A 66 -10.74 5.39 3.75
CA PHE A 66 -12.09 5.25 4.28
C PHE A 66 -12.92 4.25 3.47
N LEU A 67 -12.85 4.32 2.13
CA LEU A 67 -13.54 3.36 1.27
C LEU A 67 -12.99 1.94 1.45
N PHE A 68 -11.66 1.80 1.62
CA PHE A 68 -11.01 0.53 1.93
C PHE A 68 -11.53 -0.04 3.25
N PHE A 69 -11.65 0.77 4.29
CA PHE A 69 -12.20 0.37 5.58
C PHE A 69 -13.61 -0.20 5.43
N VAL A 70 -14.55 0.61 4.91
CA VAL A 70 -15.97 0.25 4.82
C VAL A 70 -16.16 -0.97 3.92
N SER A 71 -15.52 -0.98 2.76
CA SER A 71 -15.69 -2.07 1.79
C SER A 71 -15.11 -3.38 2.30
N GLY A 72 -13.90 -3.36 2.87
CA GLY A 72 -13.30 -4.56 3.44
C GLY A 72 -14.03 -5.07 4.69
N ALA A 73 -14.56 -4.18 5.53
CA ALA A 73 -15.39 -4.55 6.67
C ALA A 73 -16.66 -5.27 6.23
N LEU A 74 -17.36 -4.73 5.22
CA LEU A 74 -18.56 -5.38 4.64
C LEU A 74 -18.24 -6.76 4.05
N TRP A 75 -17.11 -6.88 3.33
CA TRP A 75 -16.66 -8.15 2.76
C TRP A 75 -16.39 -9.21 3.84
N LEU A 76 -15.74 -8.83 4.95
CA LEU A 76 -15.45 -9.75 6.05
C LEU A 76 -16.70 -10.15 6.85
N ILE A 77 -17.62 -9.21 7.09
CA ILE A 77 -18.92 -9.50 7.73
C ILE A 77 -19.72 -10.48 6.87
N TYR A 78 -19.68 -10.31 5.55
CA TYR A 78 -20.30 -11.24 4.61
C TYR A 78 -19.68 -12.64 4.70
N GLY A 79 -18.35 -12.75 4.62
CA GLY A 79 -17.65 -14.02 4.76
C GLY A 79 -17.95 -14.72 6.08
N TYR A 80 -18.08 -13.96 7.17
CA TYR A 80 -18.45 -14.49 8.48
C TYR A 80 -19.84 -15.14 8.45
N LYS A 81 -20.82 -14.50 7.82
CA LYS A 81 -22.20 -15.02 7.73
C LYS A 81 -22.34 -16.25 6.83
N GLN A 82 -21.48 -16.41 5.83
CA GLN A 82 -21.56 -17.53 4.90
C GLN A 82 -20.84 -18.81 5.37
N THR A 83 -19.88 -18.66 6.28
CA THR A 83 -19.08 -19.78 6.76
C THR A 83 -19.66 -20.31 8.06
N GLY A 84 -19.69 -21.64 8.24
CA GLY A 84 -20.27 -22.29 9.44
C GLY A 84 -19.24 -22.84 10.43
N GLY A 85 -17.94 -22.65 10.18
CA GLY A 85 -16.86 -23.29 10.93
C GLY A 85 -16.09 -22.32 11.82
N TRP A 86 -15.90 -22.68 13.10
CA TRP A 86 -15.17 -21.87 14.09
C TRP A 86 -13.76 -21.47 13.63
N ALA A 87 -13.02 -22.39 13.00
CA ALA A 87 -11.67 -22.12 12.50
C ALA A 87 -11.66 -21.05 11.39
N VAL A 88 -12.70 -20.99 10.55
CA VAL A 88 -12.84 -19.99 9.48
C VAL A 88 -13.27 -18.66 10.07
N HIS A 89 -14.18 -18.67 11.04
CA HIS A 89 -14.58 -17.47 11.80
C HIS A 89 -13.42 -16.80 12.52
N ALA A 90 -12.54 -17.58 13.17
CA ALA A 90 -11.36 -17.04 13.83
C ALA A 90 -10.40 -16.35 12.84
N LYS A 91 -10.20 -16.94 11.65
CA LYS A 91 -9.39 -16.31 10.58
C LYS A 91 -10.02 -15.02 10.06
N ILE A 92 -11.34 -14.99 9.89
CA ILE A 92 -12.07 -13.80 9.44
C ILE A 92 -11.97 -12.69 10.49
N LEU A 93 -12.15 -13.01 11.77
CA LEU A 93 -12.02 -12.05 12.86
C LEU A 93 -10.60 -11.48 12.94
N PHE A 94 -9.57 -12.34 12.83
CA PHE A 94 -8.19 -11.88 12.78
C PHE A 94 -7.94 -10.96 11.59
N THR A 95 -8.43 -11.34 10.40
CA THR A 95 -8.34 -10.52 9.18
C THR A 95 -9.03 -9.17 9.36
N PHE A 96 -10.17 -9.14 10.05
CA PHE A 96 -10.89 -7.90 10.37
C PHE A 96 -10.10 -6.96 11.27
N MET A 97 -9.42 -7.49 12.28
CA MET A 97 -8.55 -6.70 13.16
C MET A 97 -7.39 -6.10 12.37
N VAL A 98 -6.70 -6.91 11.55
CA VAL A 98 -5.59 -6.43 10.72
C VAL A 98 -6.09 -5.39 9.70
N HIS A 99 -7.25 -5.62 9.09
CA HIS A 99 -7.88 -4.69 8.13
C HIS A 99 -8.20 -3.33 8.76
N SER A 100 -8.75 -3.36 9.98
CA SER A 100 -9.07 -2.16 10.74
C SER A 100 -7.81 -1.36 11.09
N VAL A 101 -6.75 -2.03 11.55
CA VAL A 101 -5.45 -1.38 11.83
C VAL A 101 -4.84 -0.79 10.56
N SER A 102 -4.81 -1.55 9.46
CA SER A 102 -4.31 -1.08 8.17
C SER A 102 -5.05 0.16 7.71
N SER A 103 -6.39 0.12 7.75
CA SER A 103 -7.23 1.24 7.34
C SER A 103 -7.04 2.48 8.22
N PHE A 104 -6.98 2.30 9.54
CA PHE A 104 -6.71 3.39 10.48
C PHE A 104 -5.36 4.05 10.22
N CYS A 105 -4.31 3.26 9.98
CA CYS A 105 -2.99 3.78 9.67
C CYS A 105 -2.95 4.52 8.32
N LEU A 106 -3.68 4.03 7.32
CA LEU A 106 -3.80 4.70 6.02
C LEU A 106 -4.52 6.05 6.14
N ILE A 107 -5.66 6.08 6.85
CA ILE A 107 -6.43 7.31 7.09
C ILE A 107 -5.62 8.30 7.94
N SER A 108 -4.89 7.83 8.95
CA SER A 108 -4.05 8.69 9.80
C SER A 108 -2.96 9.40 9.01
N GLN A 109 -2.39 8.76 7.99
CA GLN A 109 -1.42 9.37 7.09
C GLN A 109 -2.00 10.53 6.27
N ALA A 110 -3.31 10.52 6.00
CA ALA A 110 -3.98 11.63 5.33
C ALA A 110 -4.03 12.89 6.20
N VAL A 111 -4.21 12.73 7.51
CA VAL A 111 -4.36 13.85 8.45
C VAL A 111 -3.01 14.36 8.92
N ILE A 112 -2.09 13.45 9.21
CA ILE A 112 -0.85 13.76 9.92
C ILE A 112 0.23 14.23 8.92
N PRO A 113 0.80 15.44 9.10
CA PRO A 113 1.86 15.95 8.22
C PRO A 113 3.13 15.10 8.28
N ILE A 114 3.83 15.06 7.15
CA ILE A 114 5.17 14.49 7.06
C ILE A 114 6.18 15.53 7.53
N LYS A 115 6.97 15.17 8.54
CA LYS A 115 8.10 15.97 8.99
C LYS A 115 9.39 15.42 8.38
N LEU A 116 9.85 16.04 7.28
CA LEU A 116 11.00 15.54 6.50
C LEU A 116 12.33 15.55 7.25
N ARG A 117 12.51 16.51 8.18
CA ARG A 117 13.74 16.69 8.96
C ARG A 117 13.89 15.73 10.12
N GLU A 118 12.81 15.05 10.52
CA GLU A 118 12.84 14.04 11.59
C GLU A 118 13.06 12.67 10.96
N GLU A 119 14.01 11.89 11.50
CA GLU A 119 14.26 10.51 11.04
C GLU A 119 13.01 9.64 11.23
N THR A 120 12.37 9.78 12.39
CA THR A 120 11.11 9.12 12.75
C THR A 120 10.08 10.16 13.16
N CYS A 121 9.00 10.25 12.37
CA CYS A 121 7.82 11.02 12.73
C CYS A 121 6.57 10.13 12.69
N ILE A 122 5.51 10.55 13.38
CA ILE A 122 4.27 9.78 13.53
C ILE A 122 3.70 9.32 12.17
N HIS A 123 3.76 10.16 11.14
CA HIS A 123 3.35 9.78 9.79
C HIS A 123 4.13 8.57 9.26
N ARG A 124 5.46 8.56 9.40
CA ARG A 124 6.32 7.45 8.96
C ARG A 124 6.05 6.17 9.74
N VAL A 125 5.74 6.29 11.04
CA VAL A 125 5.32 5.15 11.87
C VAL A 125 4.01 4.56 11.35
N PHE A 126 3.00 5.39 11.09
CA PHE A 126 1.75 4.91 10.49
C PHE A 126 1.94 4.33 9.10
N ALA A 127 2.81 4.90 8.26
CA ALA A 127 3.15 4.34 6.96
C ALA A 127 3.76 2.94 7.10
N ALA A 128 4.72 2.77 8.01
CA ALA A 128 5.35 1.47 8.26
C ALA A 128 4.34 0.42 8.76
N ILE A 129 3.50 0.77 9.73
CA ILE A 129 2.44 -0.12 10.23
C ILE A 129 1.43 -0.45 9.14
N PHE A 130 1.02 0.54 8.34
CA PHE A 130 0.14 0.32 7.19
C PHE A 130 0.72 -0.69 6.22
N PHE A 131 1.96 -0.50 5.74
CA PHE A 131 2.53 -1.43 4.77
C PHE A 131 2.70 -2.84 5.36
N LEU A 132 3.11 -2.95 6.63
CA LEU A 132 3.27 -4.24 7.30
C LEU A 132 1.93 -4.98 7.38
N THR A 133 0.89 -4.28 7.83
CA THR A 133 -0.47 -4.85 7.95
C THR A 133 -1.10 -5.10 6.58
N ALA A 134 -0.81 -4.29 5.56
CA ALA A 134 -1.28 -4.47 4.19
C ALA A 134 -0.69 -5.73 3.53
N PHE A 135 0.61 -6.00 3.68
CA PHE A 135 1.20 -7.25 3.19
C PHE A 135 0.73 -8.47 3.99
N LEU A 136 0.52 -8.32 5.30
CA LEU A 136 -0.11 -9.38 6.09
C LEU A 136 -1.54 -9.67 5.61
N LEU A 137 -2.32 -8.64 5.28
CA LEU A 137 -3.65 -8.81 4.69
C LEU A 137 -3.58 -9.54 3.35
N CYS A 138 -2.64 -9.18 2.47
CA CYS A 138 -2.44 -9.88 1.21
C CYS A 138 -2.22 -11.39 1.44
N TYR A 139 -1.35 -11.76 2.39
CA TYR A 139 -1.14 -13.16 2.76
C TYR A 139 -2.40 -13.85 3.34
N LEU A 140 -3.13 -13.18 4.24
CA LEU A 140 -4.36 -13.72 4.83
C LEU A 140 -5.45 -13.93 3.79
N LEU A 141 -5.63 -12.96 2.88
CA LEU A 141 -6.58 -13.03 1.78
C LEU A 141 -6.24 -14.19 0.84
N GLU A 142 -4.98 -14.39 0.50
CA GLU A 142 -4.55 -15.53 -0.31
C GLU A 142 -4.84 -16.87 0.36
N SER A 143 -4.64 -16.95 1.69
CA SER A 143 -4.94 -18.16 2.47
C SER A 143 -6.43 -18.49 2.46
N ILE A 144 -7.27 -17.47 2.59
CA ILE A 144 -8.74 -17.62 2.54
C ILE A 144 -9.17 -18.00 1.12
N GLU A 145 -8.66 -17.32 0.10
CA GLU A 145 -9.05 -17.55 -1.29
C GLU A 145 -8.66 -18.95 -1.79
N LYS A 146 -7.47 -19.44 -1.44
CA LYS A 146 -7.06 -20.83 -1.72
C LYS A 146 -7.99 -21.88 -1.11
N ALA A 147 -8.69 -21.55 -0.03
CA ALA A 147 -9.64 -22.45 0.61
C ALA A 147 -11.03 -22.41 -0.05
N ILE A 148 -11.32 -21.40 -0.88
CA ILE A 148 -12.65 -21.16 -1.45
C ILE A 148 -12.66 -21.43 -2.97
N HIS A 149 -11.64 -21.01 -3.71
CA HIS A 149 -11.61 -21.13 -5.18
C HIS A 149 -10.20 -21.46 -5.73
N GLU A 150 -10.16 -22.07 -6.91
CA GLU A 150 -8.91 -22.42 -7.59
C GLU A 150 -8.37 -21.20 -8.37
N VAL A 151 -7.28 -20.63 -7.88
CA VAL A 151 -6.59 -19.50 -8.53
C VAL A 151 -5.53 -20.02 -9.50
N CYS A 152 -5.53 -19.48 -10.72
CA CYS A 152 -4.54 -19.78 -11.76
C CYS A 152 -3.09 -19.71 -11.24
N ALA A 153 -2.26 -20.67 -11.64
CA ALA A 153 -0.89 -20.81 -11.15
C ALA A 153 -0.02 -19.56 -11.44
N SER A 154 -0.20 -18.92 -12.60
CA SER A 154 0.55 -17.71 -12.97
C SER A 154 0.20 -16.51 -12.07
N VAL A 155 -1.08 -16.33 -11.75
CA VAL A 155 -1.55 -15.28 -10.82
C VAL A 155 -1.00 -15.52 -9.42
N ARG A 156 -0.99 -16.78 -8.97
CA ARG A 156 -0.44 -17.16 -7.67
C ARG A 156 1.07 -16.91 -7.56
N LEU A 157 1.81 -17.27 -8.60
CA LEU A 157 3.26 -17.01 -8.69
C LEU A 157 3.54 -15.51 -8.64
N LEU A 158 2.80 -14.72 -9.42
CA LEU A 158 2.92 -13.26 -9.44
C LEU A 158 2.65 -12.67 -8.06
N ARG A 159 1.57 -13.06 -7.40
CA ARG A 159 1.23 -12.63 -6.02
C ARG A 159 2.33 -12.97 -5.02
N SER A 160 2.88 -14.19 -5.11
CA SER A 160 3.98 -14.63 -4.24
C SER A 160 5.25 -13.80 -4.47
N ALA A 161 5.58 -13.51 -5.73
CA ALA A 161 6.71 -12.65 -6.08
C ALA A 161 6.53 -11.21 -5.58
N LEU A 162 5.33 -10.64 -5.71
CA LEU A 162 5.00 -9.30 -5.22
C LEU A 162 5.04 -9.20 -3.69
N LEU A 163 4.51 -10.21 -2.99
CA LEU A 163 4.64 -10.33 -1.53
C LEU A 163 6.11 -10.38 -1.11
N PHE A 164 6.88 -11.26 -1.73
CA PHE A 164 8.31 -11.41 -1.42
C PHE A 164 9.08 -10.11 -1.68
N LEU A 165 8.85 -9.47 -2.82
CA LEU A 165 9.50 -8.22 -3.20
C LEU A 165 9.14 -7.09 -2.23
N GLY A 166 7.85 -6.93 -1.93
CA GLY A 166 7.35 -5.90 -1.01
C GLY A 166 7.88 -6.06 0.41
N VAL A 167 7.79 -7.27 0.96
CA VAL A 167 8.30 -7.58 2.32
C VAL A 167 9.82 -7.42 2.38
N SER A 168 10.55 -7.89 1.36
CA SER A 168 12.02 -7.71 1.30
C SER A 168 12.41 -6.24 1.23
N ALA A 169 11.70 -5.43 0.44
CA ALA A 169 11.92 -4.00 0.36
C ALA A 169 11.63 -3.29 1.69
N MET A 170 10.62 -3.74 2.45
CA MET A 170 10.36 -3.21 3.79
C MET A 170 11.46 -3.56 4.80
N LEU A 171 11.90 -4.82 4.82
CA LEU A 171 12.86 -5.32 5.83
C LEU A 171 14.29 -4.87 5.55
N PHE A 172 14.70 -4.88 4.29
CA PHE A 172 16.10 -4.66 3.89
C PHE A 172 16.31 -3.35 3.13
N GLY A 173 15.24 -2.66 2.73
CA GLY A 173 15.32 -1.44 1.93
C GLY A 173 16.17 -0.37 2.60
N GLY A 174 16.01 -0.13 3.90
CA GLY A 174 16.80 0.89 4.61
C GLY A 174 18.31 0.69 4.43
N ASN A 175 18.79 -0.54 4.64
CA ASN A 175 20.20 -0.90 4.46
C ASN A 175 20.63 -0.75 3.01
N LEU A 176 19.77 -1.14 2.06
CA LEU A 176 20.04 -0.99 0.63
C LEU A 176 20.14 0.48 0.20
N ALA A 177 19.25 1.36 0.70
CA ALA A 177 19.31 2.79 0.43
C ALA A 177 20.59 3.42 0.98
N THR A 178 21.01 3.02 2.18
CA THR A 178 22.26 3.49 2.79
C THR A 178 23.47 3.02 2.00
N ALA A 179 23.54 1.73 1.67
CA ALA A 179 24.62 1.18 0.86
C ALA A 179 24.69 1.84 -0.53
N TRP A 180 23.53 2.07 -1.15
CA TRP A 180 23.44 2.80 -2.42
C TRP A 180 23.91 4.24 -2.29
N GLY A 181 23.51 4.94 -1.23
CA GLY A 181 23.97 6.31 -0.94
C GLY A 181 25.49 6.37 -0.79
N ASN A 182 26.07 5.42 -0.06
CA ASN A 182 27.52 5.30 0.11
C ASN A 182 28.22 4.99 -1.21
N PHE A 183 27.68 4.10 -2.04
CA PHE A 183 28.27 3.80 -3.34
C PHE A 183 28.31 5.02 -4.26
N MET A 184 27.20 5.78 -4.30
CA MET A 184 27.09 6.99 -5.12
C MET A 184 28.04 8.09 -4.63
N SER A 185 28.25 8.24 -3.33
CA SER A 185 29.18 9.26 -2.79
C SER A 185 30.64 9.00 -3.15
N HIS A 186 31.02 7.73 -3.37
CA HIS A 186 32.37 7.36 -3.79
C HIS A 186 32.56 7.40 -5.32
N SER A 187 31.50 7.67 -6.09
CA SER A 187 31.51 7.66 -7.55
C SER A 187 30.97 8.99 -8.12
N PRO A 188 31.78 10.05 -8.23
CA PRO A 188 31.31 11.40 -8.60
C PRO A 188 30.57 11.45 -9.96
N LYS A 189 31.02 10.68 -10.95
CA LYS A 189 30.31 10.55 -12.25
C LYS A 189 28.91 9.95 -12.14
N MET A 190 28.67 9.10 -11.15
CA MET A 190 27.36 8.49 -10.89
C MET A 190 26.48 9.42 -10.06
N ALA A 191 27.07 10.18 -9.13
CA ALA A 191 26.35 11.18 -8.34
C ALA A 191 25.72 12.28 -9.22
N GLU A 192 26.39 12.69 -10.30
CA GLU A 192 25.87 13.65 -11.28
C GLU A 192 24.70 13.10 -12.11
N LEU A 193 24.58 11.77 -12.26
CA LEU A 193 23.51 11.10 -12.98
C LEU A 193 22.31 10.72 -12.08
N ARG A 194 22.20 11.31 -10.89
CA ARG A 194 21.24 10.89 -9.88
C ARG A 194 19.81 11.31 -10.24
N ILE A 195 19.16 10.48 -11.05
CA ILE A 195 17.74 10.64 -11.41
C ILE A 195 16.82 10.18 -10.27
N LEU A 196 17.29 9.33 -9.35
CA LEU A 196 16.49 8.72 -8.29
C LEU A 196 17.28 8.60 -6.98
N THR A 197 16.60 8.75 -5.84
CA THR A 197 17.18 8.38 -4.54
C THR A 197 16.87 6.92 -4.18
N GLY A 198 17.78 6.24 -3.47
CA GLY A 198 17.54 4.86 -3.03
C GLY A 198 16.27 4.71 -2.19
N PHE A 199 15.99 5.71 -1.34
CA PHE A 199 14.76 5.79 -0.57
C PHE A 199 13.50 5.86 -1.46
N SER A 200 13.52 6.66 -2.54
CA SER A 200 12.42 6.73 -3.50
C SER A 200 12.19 5.38 -4.18
N CYS A 201 13.28 4.71 -4.59
CA CYS A 201 13.21 3.38 -5.21
C CYS A 201 12.46 2.38 -4.31
N ILE A 202 12.83 2.32 -3.03
CA ILE A 202 12.21 1.40 -2.06
C ILE A 202 10.73 1.72 -1.88
N GLN A 203 10.37 3.00 -1.73
CA GLN A 203 8.97 3.40 -1.61
C GLN A 203 8.15 3.00 -2.83
N TYR A 204 8.68 3.18 -4.02
CA TYR A 204 8.00 2.78 -5.25
C TYR A 204 7.85 1.27 -5.35
N VAL A 205 8.89 0.51 -5.02
CA VAL A 205 8.81 -0.97 -5.02
C VAL A 205 7.74 -1.44 -4.04
N ILE A 206 7.70 -0.90 -2.82
CA ILE A 206 6.70 -1.25 -1.81
C ILE A 206 5.28 -0.95 -2.31
N VAL A 207 5.02 0.28 -2.75
CA VAL A 207 3.69 0.72 -3.20
C VAL A 207 3.26 -0.02 -4.47
N PHE A 208 4.16 -0.16 -5.44
CA PHE A 208 3.88 -0.85 -6.70
C PHE A 208 3.57 -2.33 -6.46
N SER A 209 4.32 -2.99 -5.58
CA SER A 209 4.07 -4.38 -5.21
C SER A 209 2.67 -4.55 -4.62
N LEU A 210 2.27 -3.65 -3.71
CA LEU A 210 0.95 -3.68 -3.09
C LEU A 210 -0.17 -3.39 -4.11
N LEU A 211 -0.01 -2.38 -4.97
CA LEU A 211 -1.01 -2.02 -5.99
C LEU A 211 -1.19 -3.15 -7.02
N LEU A 212 -0.11 -3.75 -7.50
CA LEU A 212 -0.19 -4.90 -8.40
C LEU A 212 -0.80 -6.11 -7.72
N TYR A 213 -0.46 -6.38 -6.45
CA TYR A 213 -1.05 -7.49 -5.72
C TYR A 213 -2.57 -7.34 -5.65
N MET A 214 -3.04 -6.17 -5.23
CA MET A 214 -4.47 -5.88 -5.15
C MET A 214 -5.17 -5.88 -6.52
N TYR A 215 -4.49 -5.45 -7.59
CA TYR A 215 -5.02 -5.57 -8.94
C TYR A 215 -5.26 -7.04 -9.32
N THR A 216 -4.29 -7.93 -9.03
CA THR A 216 -4.47 -9.36 -9.31
C THR A 216 -5.57 -10.00 -8.48
N PHE A 217 -5.90 -9.45 -7.30
CA PHE A 217 -7.04 -9.88 -6.48
C PHE A 217 -8.40 -9.61 -7.14
N GLY A 218 -8.48 -8.64 -8.06
CA GLY A 218 -9.68 -8.40 -8.86
C GLY A 218 -9.81 -9.25 -10.12
N LEU A 219 -8.80 -10.08 -10.44
CA LEU A 219 -8.81 -10.97 -11.60
C LEU A 219 -9.33 -12.38 -11.28
N SER A 220 -9.63 -12.66 -10.01
CA SER A 220 -10.14 -13.93 -9.50
C SER A 220 -11.58 -13.81 -8.99
#